data_AF-A0A0G0X6S4-F1
#
_entry.id   AF-A0A0G0X6S4-F1
#
_cell.length_a   1.000
_cell.length_b   1.000
_cell.length_c   1.000
_cell.angle_alpha   90.00
_cell.angle_beta   90.00
_cell.angle_gamma   90.00
#
_symmetry.space_group_name_H-M   'P 1'
#
loop_
_entity.id
_entity.type
_entity.pdbx_description
1 polymer ?
#
loop_
_entity_poly.entity_id
_entity_poly.type
_entity_poly.pdbx_seq_one_letter_code
_entity_poly.pdbx_strand_id
1 'polypeptide(L)'
;MIYFILSIILSFIITVLLIVVYLAISRAQLANDKKNKDAYSQAIQMINDARMASMHIIKDAHLKALRTLENSSVFNKDLKREVETSIDHLTNKHLTSLDSLSRELEESYKKAVTEQKDKDITTIESASESMKSEILREVEEFKQTLQKETFESQEMVEQKVSEEYEKVKSQIEDYRNVEIKKIDENMFSIVLIASKKIFGRTLDLDTHEQIVIDSLEEAKKEGVFSK
;
A
#
# COMPACT_ATOMS: atom_id res chain seq x y z
N MET A 1 -112.02 113.64 13.26
CA MET A 1 -111.00 113.85 14.32
C MET A 1 -110.41 112.54 14.83
N ILE A 2 -111.20 111.58 15.35
CA ILE A 2 -110.70 110.32 15.93
C ILE A 2 -109.87 109.44 14.97
N TYR A 3 -110.29 109.27 13.71
CA TYR A 3 -109.54 108.45 12.73
C TYR A 3 -108.17 109.02 12.37
N PHE A 4 -107.99 110.35 12.44
CA PHE A 4 -106.71 111.00 12.15
C PHE A 4 -105.68 110.73 13.26
N ILE A 5 -106.12 110.76 14.52
CA ILE A 5 -105.29 110.44 15.69
C ILE A 5 -104.85 108.96 15.66
N LEU A 6 -105.76 108.05 15.31
CA LEU A 6 -105.45 106.62 15.14
C LEU A 6 -104.41 106.37 14.04
N SER A 7 -104.48 107.08 12.91
CA SER A 7 -103.49 106.97 11.84
C SER A 7 -102.09 107.43 12.27
N ILE A 8 -102.01 108.48 13.10
CA ILE A 8 -100.73 108.98 13.62
C ILE A 8 -100.11 107.96 14.59
N ILE A 9 -100.92 107.39 15.48
CA ILE A 9 -100.46 106.36 16.42
C ILE A 9 -99.98 105.12 15.67
N LEU A 10 -100.71 104.67 14.64
CA LEU A 10 -100.31 103.53 13.82
C LEU A 10 -99.00 103.79 13.07
N SER A 11 -98.84 104.99 12.49
CA SER A 11 -97.59 105.40 11.85
C SER A 11 -96.42 105.42 12.84
N PHE A 12 -96.66 105.87 14.07
CA PHE A 12 -95.64 105.89 15.12
C PHE A 12 -95.22 104.48 15.56
N ILE A 13 -96.18 103.55 15.65
CA ILE A 13 -95.87 102.15 15.96
C ILE A 13 -95.02 101.52 14.86
N ILE A 14 -95.36 101.76 13.58
CA ILE A 14 -94.63 101.23 12.44
C ILE A 14 -93.20 101.78 12.39
N THR A 15 -92.99 103.07 12.63
CA THR A 15 -91.64 103.66 12.64
C THR A 15 -90.79 103.12 13.78
N VAL A 16 -91.34 102.94 14.97
CA VAL A 16 -90.63 102.29 16.09
C VAL A 16 -90.25 100.85 15.74
N LEU A 17 -91.14 100.09 15.11
CA LEU A 17 -90.88 98.70 14.72
C LEU A 17 -89.76 98.60 13.67
N LEU A 18 -89.73 99.51 12.69
CA LEU A 18 -88.65 99.59 11.69
C LEU A 18 -87.30 99.94 12.33
N ILE A 19 -87.27 100.83 13.33
CA ILE A 19 -86.04 101.17 14.07
C ILE A 19 -85.52 99.96 14.84
N VAL A 20 -86.39 99.20 15.51
CA VAL A 20 -86.00 97.98 16.24
C VAL A 20 -85.42 96.93 15.30
N VAL A 21 -86.04 96.71 14.14
CA VAL A 21 -85.55 95.76 13.12
C VAL A 21 -84.20 96.21 12.55
N TYR A 22 -84.04 97.50 12.24
CA TYR A 22 -82.77 98.04 11.76
C TYR A 22 -81.63 97.86 12.77
N LEU A 23 -81.89 98.15 14.05
CA LEU A 23 -80.91 97.95 15.12
C LEU A 23 -80.57 96.46 15.33
N ALA A 24 -81.54 95.56 15.20
CA ALA A 24 -81.31 94.12 15.29
C ALA A 24 -80.41 93.61 14.16
N ILE A 25 -80.66 94.05 12.92
CA ILE A 25 -79.85 93.69 11.74
C ILE A 25 -78.42 94.26 11.86
N SER A 26 -78.27 95.52 12.26
CA SER A 26 -76.96 96.16 12.42
C SER A 26 -76.10 95.48 13.50
N ARG A 27 -76.70 95.09 14.63
CA ARG A 27 -76.02 94.31 15.67
C ARG A 27 -75.62 92.92 15.18
N ALA A 28 -76.49 92.25 14.41
CA ALA A 28 -76.19 90.94 13.83
C ALA A 28 -75.05 91.00 12.80
N GLN A 29 -75.00 92.05 11.96
CA GLN A 29 -73.91 92.27 11.00
C GLN A 29 -72.57 92.54 11.69
N LEU A 30 -72.53 93.43 12.69
CA LEU A 30 -71.31 93.71 13.48
C LEU A 30 -70.81 92.47 14.23
N ALA A 31 -71.73 91.65 14.77
CA ALA A 31 -71.38 90.38 15.40
C ALA A 31 -70.80 89.37 14.40
N ASN A 32 -71.37 89.27 13.20
CA ASN A 32 -70.85 88.41 12.13
C ASN A 32 -69.50 88.89 11.58
N ASP A 33 -69.31 90.20 11.37
CA ASP A 33 -68.04 90.76 10.89
C ASP A 33 -66.92 90.57 11.91
N LYS A 34 -67.21 90.73 13.20
CA LYS A 34 -66.26 90.42 14.27
C LYS A 34 -65.92 88.93 14.27
N LYS A 35 -66.93 88.05 14.19
CA LYS A 35 -66.73 86.60 14.10
C LYS A 35 -65.89 86.20 12.87
N ASN A 36 -66.11 86.84 11.72
CA ASN A 36 -65.35 86.58 10.49
C ASN A 36 -63.91 87.08 10.59
N LYS A 37 -63.66 88.25 11.19
CA LYS A 37 -62.30 88.76 11.44
C LYS A 37 -61.53 87.88 12.43
N ASP A 38 -62.19 87.44 13.50
CA ASP A 38 -61.59 86.54 14.49
C ASP A 38 -61.28 85.17 13.87
N ALA A 39 -62.19 84.63 13.05
CA ALA A 39 -61.97 83.38 12.31
C ALA A 39 -60.81 83.49 11.30
N TYR A 40 -60.70 84.61 10.59
CA TYR A 40 -59.59 84.85 9.65
C TYR A 40 -58.25 84.99 10.37
N SER A 41 -58.22 85.69 11.50
CA SER A 41 -57.04 85.82 12.36
C SER A 41 -56.59 84.46 12.91
N GLN A 42 -57.52 83.66 13.41
CA GLN A 42 -57.26 82.29 13.87
C GLN A 42 -56.75 81.40 12.74
N ALA A 43 -57.31 81.51 11.54
CA ALA A 43 -56.82 80.77 10.37
C ALA A 43 -55.38 81.16 10.00
N ILE A 44 -55.03 82.46 10.07
CA ILE A 44 -53.66 82.93 9.85
C ILE A 44 -52.70 82.39 10.92
N GLN A 45 -53.10 82.43 12.20
CA GLN A 45 -52.29 81.88 13.28
C GLN A 45 -52.07 80.39 13.10
N MET A 46 -53.12 79.63 12.79
CA MET A 46 -53.03 78.20 12.52
C MET A 46 -52.09 77.87 11.35
N ILE A 47 -52.13 78.67 10.28
CA ILE A 47 -51.20 78.53 9.14
C ILE A 47 -49.76 78.82 9.57
N ASN A 48 -49.53 79.87 10.37
CA ASN A 48 -48.19 80.21 10.84
C ASN A 48 -47.63 79.17 11.82
N ASP A 49 -48.47 78.66 12.73
CA ASP A 49 -48.09 77.59 13.66
C ASP A 49 -47.78 76.30 12.92
N ALA A 50 -48.61 75.92 11.93
CA ALA A 50 -48.33 74.79 11.06
C ALA A 50 -47.03 74.98 10.25
N ARG A 51 -46.76 76.21 9.79
CA ARG A 51 -45.52 76.55 9.10
C ARG A 51 -44.30 76.47 10.04
N MET A 52 -44.39 76.94 11.28
CA MET A 52 -43.31 76.82 12.25
C MET A 52 -43.07 75.36 12.66
N ALA A 53 -44.13 74.60 12.93
CA ALA A 53 -44.05 73.19 13.25
C ALA A 53 -43.42 72.38 12.11
N SER A 54 -43.82 72.64 10.86
CA SER A 54 -43.21 71.97 9.69
C SER A 54 -41.75 72.35 9.51
N MET A 55 -41.35 73.61 9.72
CA MET A 55 -39.93 73.98 9.71
C MET A 55 -39.12 73.24 10.77
N HIS A 56 -39.69 73.07 11.98
CA HIS A 56 -39.03 72.32 13.05
C HIS A 56 -38.88 70.84 12.68
N ILE A 57 -39.94 70.22 12.14
CA ILE A 57 -39.91 68.82 11.69
C ILE A 57 -38.87 68.63 10.59
N ILE A 58 -38.80 69.54 9.61
CA ILE A 58 -37.80 69.47 8.52
C ILE A 58 -36.38 69.58 9.09
N LYS A 59 -36.17 70.53 10.02
CA LYS A 59 -34.85 70.72 10.66
C LYS A 59 -34.42 69.49 11.45
N ASP A 60 -35.31 68.93 12.26
CA ASP A 60 -35.02 67.73 13.05
C ASP A 60 -34.78 66.51 12.17
N ALA A 61 -35.60 66.34 11.12
CA ALA A 61 -35.43 65.29 10.14
C ALA A 61 -34.06 65.40 9.44
N HIS A 62 -33.65 66.62 9.08
CA HIS A 62 -32.35 66.87 8.45
C HIS A 62 -31.18 66.56 9.41
N LEU A 63 -31.27 67.00 10.67
CA LEU A 63 -30.26 66.69 11.68
C LEU A 63 -30.16 65.19 11.97
N LYS A 64 -31.30 64.50 12.03
CA LYS A 64 -31.33 63.05 12.21
C LYS A 64 -30.72 62.33 11.01
N ALA A 65 -31.04 62.76 9.79
CA ALA A 65 -30.45 62.21 8.56
C ALA A 65 -28.93 62.40 8.51
N LEU A 66 -28.42 63.59 8.87
CA LEU A 66 -26.99 63.85 8.95
C LEU A 66 -26.28 62.93 9.95
N ARG A 67 -26.85 62.75 11.15
CA ARG A 67 -26.29 61.82 12.16
C ARG A 67 -26.31 60.37 11.68
N THR A 68 -27.38 59.94 11.00
CA THR A 68 -27.43 58.60 10.43
C THR A 68 -26.36 58.41 9.37
N LEU A 69 -26.15 59.38 8.49
CA LEU A 69 -25.10 59.35 7.48
C LEU A 69 -23.69 59.30 8.10
N GLU A 70 -23.44 60.13 9.10
CA GLU A 70 -22.16 60.15 9.84
C GLU A 70 -21.89 58.78 10.49
N ASN A 71 -22.87 58.25 11.25
CA ASN A 71 -22.77 56.93 11.87
C ASN A 71 -22.56 55.82 10.83
N SER A 72 -23.23 55.89 9.68
CA SER A 72 -23.03 54.92 8.60
C SER A 72 -21.60 54.98 8.02
N SER A 73 -21.00 56.17 7.92
CA SER A 73 -19.62 56.32 7.43
C SER A 73 -18.57 55.81 8.43
N VAL A 74 -18.76 56.09 9.72
CA VAL A 74 -17.92 55.56 10.80
C VAL A 74 -18.06 54.04 10.87
N PHE A 75 -19.30 53.53 10.83
CA PHE A 75 -19.57 52.10 10.81
C PHE A 75 -18.90 51.40 9.62
N ASN A 76 -18.94 51.99 8.42
CA ASN A 76 -18.26 51.44 7.24
C ASN A 76 -16.74 51.37 7.43
N LYS A 77 -16.14 52.42 8.00
CA LYS A 77 -14.70 52.46 8.30
C LYS A 77 -14.29 51.41 9.34
N ASP A 78 -15.08 51.25 10.39
CA ASP A 78 -14.81 50.23 11.41
C ASP A 78 -14.97 48.81 10.87
N LEU A 79 -16.03 48.56 10.08
CA LEU A 79 -16.22 47.29 9.36
C LEU A 79 -15.03 46.98 8.45
N LYS A 80 -14.59 47.96 7.66
CA LYS A 80 -13.43 47.78 6.78
C LYS A 80 -12.18 47.41 7.58
N ARG A 81 -11.92 48.11 8.68
CA ARG A 81 -10.78 47.84 9.56
C ARG A 81 -10.86 46.46 10.23
N GLU A 82 -12.04 46.05 10.67
CA GLU A 82 -12.27 44.74 11.27
C GLU A 82 -12.08 43.60 10.26
N VAL A 83 -12.54 43.79 9.03
CA VAL A 83 -12.31 42.86 7.91
C VAL A 83 -10.83 42.78 7.57
N GLU A 84 -10.13 43.91 7.41
CA GLU A 84 -8.69 43.95 7.16
C GLU A 84 -7.91 43.23 8.27
N THR A 85 -8.21 43.52 9.53
CA THR A 85 -7.57 42.87 10.69
C THR A 85 -7.86 41.36 10.72
N SER A 86 -9.09 40.96 10.41
CA SER A 86 -9.47 39.54 10.37
C SER A 86 -8.76 38.80 9.24
N ILE A 87 -8.62 39.42 8.07
CA ILE A 87 -7.88 38.87 6.93
C ILE A 87 -6.39 38.74 7.28
N ASP A 88 -5.79 39.75 7.90
CA ASP A 88 -4.38 39.71 8.31
C ASP A 88 -4.14 38.62 9.35
N HIS A 89 -5.01 38.51 10.34
CA HIS A 89 -4.91 37.47 11.37
C HIS A 89 -5.10 36.07 10.77
N LEU A 90 -6.09 35.89 9.90
CA LEU A 90 -6.34 34.62 9.21
C LEU A 90 -5.13 34.22 8.33
N THR A 91 -4.59 35.17 7.58
CA THR A 91 -3.42 34.97 6.71
C THR A 91 -2.19 34.59 7.52
N ASN A 92 -1.89 35.32 8.59
CA ASN A 92 -0.76 34.99 9.47
C ASN A 92 -0.92 33.63 10.14
N LYS A 93 -2.13 33.28 10.59
CA LYS A 93 -2.40 31.96 11.17
C LYS A 93 -2.18 30.85 10.14
N HIS A 94 -2.64 31.04 8.90
CA HIS A 94 -2.41 30.08 7.83
C HIS A 94 -0.94 29.97 7.44
N LEU A 95 -0.20 31.08 7.36
CA LEU A 95 1.24 31.06 7.06
C LEU A 95 2.02 30.27 8.13
N THR A 96 1.75 30.54 9.41
CA THR A 96 2.38 29.81 10.52
C THR A 96 2.01 28.32 10.51
N SER A 97 0.74 27.99 10.25
CA SER A 97 0.30 26.59 10.14
C SER A 97 0.91 25.89 8.94
N LEU A 98 1.12 26.59 7.83
CA LEU A 98 1.76 26.04 6.64
C LEU A 98 3.25 25.78 6.90
N ASP A 99 3.95 26.71 7.56
CA ASP A 99 5.36 26.53 7.94
C ASP A 99 5.52 25.35 8.92
N SER A 100 4.64 25.23 9.92
CA SER A 100 4.69 24.11 10.86
C SER A 100 4.45 22.76 10.18
N LEU A 101 3.44 22.68 9.30
CA LEU A 101 3.15 21.47 8.52
C LEU A 101 4.31 21.13 7.57
N SER A 102 4.94 22.14 6.97
CA SER A 102 6.11 21.93 6.10
C SER A 102 7.30 21.37 6.88
N ARG A 103 7.57 21.87 8.09
CA ARG A 103 8.63 21.34 8.97
C ARG A 103 8.34 19.93 9.44
N GLU A 104 7.10 19.66 9.85
CA GLU A 104 6.67 18.32 10.28
C GLU A 104 6.78 17.31 9.14
N LEU A 105 6.40 17.71 7.91
CA LEU A 105 6.56 16.89 6.72
C LEU A 105 8.04 16.60 6.41
N GLU A 106 8.91 17.62 6.50
CA GLU A 106 10.35 17.45 6.29
C GLU A 106 10.96 16.49 7.32
N GLU A 107 10.60 16.64 8.60
CA GLU A 107 11.07 15.78 9.68
C GLU A 107 10.57 14.33 9.52
N SER A 108 9.28 14.17 9.21
CA SER A 108 8.68 12.86 8.93
C SER A 108 9.36 12.17 7.75
N TYR A 109 9.62 12.91 6.67
CA TYR A 109 10.34 12.39 5.50
C TYR A 109 11.77 11.98 5.83
N LYS A 110 12.53 12.83 6.53
CA LYS A 110 13.90 12.52 6.98
C LYS A 110 13.93 11.27 7.86
N LYS A 111 12.97 11.14 8.77
CA LYS A 111 12.84 9.97 9.65
C LYS A 111 12.56 8.71 8.83
N ALA A 112 11.58 8.74 7.93
CA ALA A 112 11.23 7.60 7.08
C ALA A 112 12.42 7.15 6.21
N VAL A 113 13.16 8.09 5.62
CA VAL A 113 14.36 7.77 4.83
C VAL A 113 15.46 7.14 5.68
N THR A 114 15.68 7.64 6.89
CA THR A 114 16.70 7.11 7.81
C THR A 114 16.33 5.70 8.28
N GLU A 115 15.08 5.52 8.73
CA GLU A 115 14.57 4.21 9.16
C GLU A 115 14.62 3.18 8.02
N GLN A 116 14.28 3.57 6.79
CA GLN A 116 14.36 2.70 5.63
C GLN A 116 15.81 2.30 5.33
N LYS A 117 16.74 3.27 5.37
CA LYS A 117 18.16 3.01 5.15
C LYS A 117 18.72 2.03 6.20
N ASP A 118 18.40 2.24 7.47
CA ASP A 118 18.89 1.38 8.55
C ASP A 118 18.31 -0.04 8.43
N LYS A 119 17.04 -0.16 8.05
CA LYS A 119 16.38 -1.44 7.77
C LYS A 119 17.01 -2.16 6.57
N ASP A 120 17.32 -1.44 5.50
CA ASP A 120 17.95 -1.99 4.31
C ASP A 120 19.36 -2.50 4.62
N ILE A 121 20.16 -1.72 5.36
CA ILE A 121 21.49 -2.15 5.82
C ILE A 121 21.37 -3.43 6.65
N THR A 122 20.49 -3.45 7.65
CA THR A 122 20.27 -4.63 8.51
C THR A 122 19.84 -5.86 7.71
N THR A 123 19.00 -5.67 6.70
CA THR A 123 18.52 -6.74 5.82
C THR A 123 19.65 -7.29 4.95
N ILE A 124 20.47 -6.40 4.37
CA ILE A 124 21.62 -6.79 3.55
C ILE A 124 22.67 -7.53 4.39
N GLU A 125 22.96 -7.05 5.60
CA GLU A 125 23.89 -7.71 6.54
C GLU A 125 23.38 -9.10 6.91
N SER A 126 22.10 -9.22 7.27
CA SER A 126 21.49 -10.51 7.63
C SER A 126 21.48 -11.50 6.46
N ALA A 127 21.18 -11.02 5.25
CA ALA A 127 21.24 -11.83 4.04
C ALA A 127 22.67 -12.28 3.72
N SER A 128 23.66 -11.39 3.91
CA SER A 128 25.08 -11.70 3.69
C SER A 128 25.60 -12.74 4.67
N GLU A 129 25.26 -12.63 5.95
CA GLU A 129 25.62 -13.66 6.96
C GLU A 129 24.92 -15.00 6.69
N SER A 130 23.65 -14.97 6.28
CA SER A 130 22.93 -16.19 5.88
C SER A 130 23.58 -16.85 4.67
N MET A 131 23.95 -16.07 3.65
CA MET A 131 24.63 -16.57 2.45
C MET A 131 26.02 -17.13 2.78
N LYS A 132 26.78 -16.47 3.66
CA LYS A 132 28.06 -16.97 4.15
C LYS A 132 27.90 -18.31 4.89
N SER A 133 26.90 -18.43 5.76
CA SER A 133 26.62 -19.68 6.46
C SER A 133 26.25 -20.80 5.47
N GLU A 134 25.44 -20.49 4.46
CA GLU A 134 25.03 -21.47 3.45
C GLU A 134 26.21 -21.94 2.59
N ILE A 135 27.05 -21.01 2.14
CA ILE A 135 28.29 -21.36 1.40
C ILE A 135 29.20 -22.25 2.25
N LEU A 136 29.38 -21.93 3.54
CA LEU A 136 30.20 -22.77 4.43
C LEU A 136 29.61 -24.17 4.61
N ARG A 137 28.28 -24.28 4.68
CA ARG A 137 27.56 -25.56 4.74
C ARG A 137 27.75 -26.37 3.46
N GLU A 138 27.54 -25.75 2.29
CA GLU A 138 27.72 -26.40 0.99
C GLU A 138 29.17 -26.88 0.78
N VAL A 139 30.16 -26.09 1.21
CA VAL A 139 31.58 -26.49 1.11
C VAL A 139 31.88 -27.72 1.98
N GLU A 140 31.32 -27.78 3.19
CA GLU A 140 31.50 -28.95 4.06
C GLU A 140 30.78 -30.19 3.51
N GLU A 141 29.55 -30.04 3.00
CA GLU A 141 28.82 -31.13 2.33
C GLU A 141 29.56 -31.63 1.07
N PHE A 142 30.13 -30.72 0.28
CA PHE A 142 30.96 -31.06 -0.86
C PHE A 142 32.20 -31.85 -0.45
N LYS A 143 32.91 -31.40 0.59
CA LYS A 143 34.09 -32.08 1.13
C LYS A 143 33.76 -33.50 1.61
N GLN A 144 32.63 -33.67 2.30
CA GLN A 144 32.17 -34.98 2.77
C GLN A 144 31.82 -35.92 1.61
N THR A 145 31.11 -35.40 0.61
CA THR A 145 30.79 -36.16 -0.62
C THR A 145 32.06 -36.58 -1.35
N LEU A 146 33.00 -35.66 -1.53
CA LEU A 146 34.27 -35.94 -2.20
C LEU A 146 35.11 -36.98 -1.45
N GLN A 147 35.17 -36.90 -0.12
CA GLN A 147 35.84 -37.91 0.70
C GLN A 147 35.19 -39.27 0.53
N LYS A 148 33.85 -39.34 0.61
CA LYS A 148 33.11 -40.58 0.43
C LYS A 148 33.35 -41.21 -0.95
N GLU A 149 33.19 -40.45 -2.03
CA GLU A 149 33.41 -40.93 -3.39
C GLU A 149 34.88 -41.37 -3.61
N THR A 150 35.84 -40.68 -2.99
CA THR A 150 37.25 -41.07 -3.06
C THR A 150 37.49 -42.42 -2.37
N PHE A 151 36.93 -42.63 -1.18
CA PHE A 151 37.03 -43.92 -0.48
C PHE A 151 36.35 -45.04 -1.26
N GLU A 152 35.13 -44.82 -1.75
CA GLU A 152 34.40 -45.81 -2.56
C GLU A 152 35.16 -46.16 -3.85
N SER A 153 35.80 -45.17 -4.49
CA SER A 153 36.64 -45.41 -5.66
C SER A 153 37.91 -46.19 -5.32
N GLN A 154 38.54 -45.94 -4.17
CA GLN A 154 39.71 -46.68 -3.71
C GLN A 154 39.35 -48.15 -3.44
N GLU A 155 38.25 -48.40 -2.73
CA GLU A 155 37.74 -49.74 -2.43
C GLU A 155 37.41 -50.50 -3.72
N MET A 156 36.75 -49.85 -4.69
CA MET A 156 36.45 -50.46 -6.00
C MET A 156 37.72 -50.83 -6.77
N VAL A 157 38.75 -49.99 -6.72
CA VAL A 157 40.04 -50.28 -7.36
C VAL A 157 40.73 -51.46 -6.67
N GLU A 158 40.76 -51.48 -5.34
CA GLU A 158 41.34 -52.58 -4.56
C GLU A 158 40.63 -53.90 -4.86
N GLN A 159 39.29 -53.89 -4.90
CA GLN A 159 38.50 -55.05 -5.27
C GLN A 159 38.82 -55.54 -6.68
N LYS A 160 38.87 -54.66 -7.68
CA LYS A 160 39.22 -55.04 -9.07
C LYS A 160 40.63 -55.60 -9.18
N VAL A 161 41.60 -55.03 -8.46
CA VAL A 161 42.98 -55.54 -8.45
C VAL A 161 43.03 -56.94 -7.84
N SER A 162 42.31 -57.17 -6.73
CA SER A 162 42.21 -58.48 -6.09
C SER A 162 41.55 -59.52 -7.00
N GLU A 163 40.43 -59.15 -7.65
CA GLU A 163 39.73 -60.01 -8.62
C GLU A 163 40.63 -60.38 -9.81
N GLU A 164 41.35 -59.42 -10.40
CA GLU A 164 42.28 -59.71 -11.50
C GLU A 164 43.49 -60.53 -11.02
N TYR A 165 43.98 -60.35 -9.79
CA TYR A 165 45.06 -61.15 -9.22
C TYR A 165 44.66 -62.63 -9.05
N GLU A 166 43.48 -62.90 -8.48
CA GLU A 166 42.96 -64.26 -8.34
C GLU A 166 42.72 -64.92 -9.71
N LYS A 167 42.23 -64.15 -10.68
CA LYS A 167 42.07 -64.63 -12.06
C LYS A 167 43.40 -64.99 -12.72
N VAL A 168 44.45 -64.16 -12.57
CA VAL A 168 45.80 -64.46 -13.07
C VAL A 168 46.37 -65.71 -12.39
N LYS A 169 46.17 -65.85 -11.07
CA LYS A 169 46.60 -67.04 -10.32
C LYS A 169 45.93 -68.31 -10.84
N SER A 170 44.61 -68.27 -11.08
CA SER A 170 43.88 -69.39 -11.69
C SER A 170 44.44 -69.74 -13.07
N GLN A 171 44.71 -68.73 -13.91
CA GLN A 171 45.29 -68.95 -15.25
C GLN A 171 46.69 -69.59 -15.18
N ILE A 172 47.51 -69.21 -14.19
CA ILE A 172 48.83 -69.82 -13.97
C ILE A 172 48.69 -71.28 -13.52
N GLU A 173 47.74 -71.59 -12.63
CA GLU A 173 47.48 -72.97 -12.20
C GLU A 173 46.98 -73.83 -13.36
N ASP A 174 46.06 -73.32 -14.17
CA ASP A 174 45.57 -74.00 -15.37
C ASP A 174 46.71 -74.27 -16.36
N TYR A 175 47.56 -73.26 -16.63
CA TYR A 175 48.74 -73.42 -17.47
C TYR A 175 49.71 -74.47 -16.91
N ARG A 176 49.99 -74.44 -15.60
CA ARG A 176 50.85 -75.44 -14.94
C ARG A 176 50.28 -76.85 -15.10
N ASN A 177 48.97 -77.03 -14.90
CA ASN A 177 48.31 -78.33 -15.04
C ASN A 177 48.39 -78.85 -16.48
N VAL A 178 48.23 -77.97 -17.47
CA VAL A 178 48.40 -78.31 -18.89
C VAL A 178 49.84 -78.73 -19.18
N GLU A 179 50.83 -78.00 -18.69
CA GLU A 179 52.25 -78.32 -18.92
C GLU A 179 52.68 -79.62 -18.21
N ILE A 180 52.21 -79.88 -16.98
CA ILE A 180 52.47 -81.15 -16.28
C ILE A 180 51.90 -82.33 -17.07
N LYS A 181 50.67 -82.23 -17.57
CA LYS A 181 50.09 -83.28 -18.43
C LYS A 181 50.93 -83.55 -19.68
N LYS A 182 51.43 -82.50 -20.35
CA LYS A 182 52.33 -82.66 -21.49
C LYS A 182 53.63 -83.36 -21.11
N ILE A 183 54.20 -83.04 -19.94
CA ILE A 183 55.40 -83.70 -19.43
C ILE A 183 55.13 -85.18 -19.18
N ASP A 184 54.01 -85.52 -18.53
CA ASP A 184 53.62 -86.91 -18.25
C ASP A 184 53.43 -87.70 -19.55
N GLU A 185 52.71 -87.15 -20.53
CA GLU A 185 52.51 -87.77 -21.85
C GLU A 185 53.86 -88.01 -22.56
N ASN A 186 54.77 -87.03 -22.51
CA ASN A 186 56.12 -87.17 -23.06
C ASN A 186 56.93 -88.23 -22.30
N MET A 187 56.81 -88.32 -20.98
CA MET A 187 57.50 -89.32 -20.15
C MET A 187 57.00 -90.74 -20.48
N PHE A 188 55.68 -90.94 -20.60
CA PHE A 188 55.11 -92.22 -21.04
C PHE A 188 55.64 -92.63 -22.42
N SER A 189 55.73 -91.68 -23.36
CA SER A 189 56.31 -91.91 -24.68
C SER A 189 57.78 -92.36 -24.59
N ILE A 190 58.60 -91.69 -23.77
CA ILE A 190 60.01 -92.06 -23.56
C ILE A 190 60.13 -93.45 -22.93
N VAL A 191 59.35 -93.75 -21.89
CA VAL A 191 59.35 -95.06 -21.23
C VAL A 191 58.92 -96.15 -22.22
N LEU A 192 57.86 -95.93 -23.01
CA LEU A 192 57.40 -96.88 -24.01
C LEU A 192 58.49 -97.17 -25.06
N ILE A 193 59.19 -96.13 -25.53
CA ILE A 193 60.31 -96.27 -26.48
C ILE A 193 61.46 -97.05 -25.84
N ALA A 194 61.82 -96.74 -24.60
CA ALA A 194 62.89 -97.42 -23.87
C ALA A 194 62.54 -98.90 -23.60
N SER A 195 61.34 -99.17 -23.11
CA SER A 195 60.82 -100.52 -22.87
C SER A 195 60.77 -101.34 -24.17
N LYS A 196 60.24 -100.80 -25.28
CA LYS A 196 60.28 -101.49 -26.58
C LYS A 196 61.71 -101.83 -27.01
N LYS A 197 62.66 -100.92 -26.77
CA LYS A 197 64.07 -101.12 -27.12
C LYS A 197 64.75 -102.17 -26.23
N ILE A 198 64.39 -102.28 -24.95
CA ILE A 198 64.92 -103.27 -24.00
C ILE A 198 64.27 -104.63 -24.25
N PHE A 199 62.94 -104.72 -24.22
CA PHE A 199 62.21 -105.98 -24.45
C PHE A 199 62.51 -106.58 -25.82
N GLY A 200 62.62 -105.76 -26.87
CA GLY A 200 63.02 -106.23 -28.20
C GLY A 200 64.46 -106.72 -28.32
N ARG A 201 65.31 -106.54 -27.28
CA ARG A 201 66.70 -106.99 -27.24
C ARG A 201 66.99 -108.07 -26.19
N THR A 202 66.13 -108.23 -25.18
CA THR A 202 66.45 -109.01 -23.97
C THR A 202 65.53 -110.21 -23.72
N LEU A 203 64.36 -110.29 -24.37
CA LEU A 203 63.49 -111.47 -24.23
C LEU A 203 64.03 -112.63 -25.09
N ASP A 204 64.35 -113.76 -24.45
CA ASP A 204 64.52 -115.03 -25.15
C ASP A 204 63.15 -115.57 -25.60
N LEU A 205 63.19 -116.51 -26.55
CA LEU A 205 61.99 -116.99 -27.24
C LEU A 205 61.02 -117.68 -26.26
N ASP A 206 61.55 -118.43 -25.30
CA ASP A 206 60.78 -119.18 -24.30
C ASP A 206 60.02 -118.23 -23.37
N THR A 207 60.67 -117.15 -22.91
CA THR A 207 59.99 -116.14 -22.08
C THR A 207 58.94 -115.38 -22.88
N HIS A 208 59.17 -115.12 -24.17
CA HIS A 208 58.18 -114.47 -25.03
C HIS A 208 56.95 -115.34 -25.25
N GLU A 209 57.14 -116.66 -25.43
CA GLU A 209 56.05 -117.62 -25.55
C GLU A 209 55.25 -117.73 -24.24
N GLN A 210 55.95 -117.78 -23.10
CA GLN A 210 55.31 -117.82 -21.79
C GLN A 210 54.47 -116.58 -21.52
N ILE A 211 54.98 -115.37 -21.81
CA ILE A 211 54.21 -114.13 -21.65
C ILE A 211 52.97 -114.12 -22.55
N VAL A 212 53.06 -114.64 -23.77
CA VAL A 212 51.90 -114.76 -24.66
C VAL A 212 50.88 -115.74 -24.11
N ILE A 213 51.31 -116.90 -23.63
CA ILE A 213 50.42 -117.90 -23.01
C ILE A 213 49.77 -117.31 -21.75
N ASP A 214 50.54 -116.71 -20.85
CA ASP A 214 50.05 -116.12 -19.61
C ASP A 214 49.06 -114.98 -19.91
N SER A 215 49.34 -114.13 -20.90
CA SER A 215 48.43 -113.06 -21.33
C SER A 215 47.14 -113.61 -21.96
N LEU A 216 47.24 -114.71 -22.72
CA LEU A 216 46.07 -115.39 -23.29
C LEU A 216 45.24 -116.09 -22.22
N GLU A 217 45.87 -116.67 -21.19
CA GLU A 217 45.20 -117.23 -20.03
C GLU A 217 44.52 -116.16 -19.16
N GLU A 218 45.19 -115.02 -18.94
CA GLU A 218 44.63 -113.88 -18.23
C GLU A 218 43.43 -113.31 -18.98
N ALA A 219 43.55 -113.08 -20.29
CA ALA A 219 42.43 -112.65 -21.13
C ALA A 219 41.29 -113.69 -21.16
N LYS A 220 41.59 -114.98 -21.05
CA LYS A 220 40.57 -116.04 -20.89
C LYS A 220 39.90 -115.97 -19.50
N LYS A 221 40.64 -115.71 -18.43
CA LYS A 221 40.10 -115.50 -17.06
C LYS A 221 39.24 -114.23 -16.96
N GLU A 222 39.65 -113.16 -17.63
CA GLU A 222 38.91 -111.90 -17.72
C GLU A 222 37.72 -111.95 -18.70
N GLY A 223 37.47 -113.10 -19.33
CA GLY A 223 36.30 -113.34 -20.17
C GLY A 223 36.38 -112.77 -21.59
N VAL A 224 37.55 -112.29 -22.02
CA VAL A 224 37.75 -111.63 -23.33
C VAL A 224 37.48 -112.56 -24.53
N PHE A 225 37.56 -113.90 -24.33
CA PHE A 225 37.38 -114.90 -25.39
C PHE A 225 36.12 -115.79 -25.25
N SER A 226 35.26 -115.53 -24.26
CA SER A 226 33.96 -116.21 -24.10
C SER A 226 32.88 -115.20 -24.47
N LYS A 227 31.90 -115.59 -25.30
CA LYS A 227 30.78 -114.73 -25.74
C LYS A 227 30.22 -113.81 -24.65
#